data_AF-A0A235FCD0-F1
#
_entry.id   AF-A0A235FCD0-F1
#
_cell.length_a   1.000
_cell.length_b   1.000
_cell.length_c   1.000
_cell.angle_alpha   90.00
_cell.angle_beta   90.00
_cell.angle_gamma   90.00
#
_symmetry.space_group_name_H-M   'P 1'
#
loop_
_entity.id
_entity.type
_entity.pdbx_description
1 polymer ?
#
loop_
_entity_poly.entity_id
_entity_poly.type
_entity_poly.pdbx_seq_one_letter_code
_entity_poly.pdbx_strand_id
1 'polypeptide(L)'
;MSLNNGSLFFLPVKYDKINVKSIRFGQDVKKVEPFRGGSHLLALTPWIDAYENVAAGITVRSGGFSQKPYQSLNMGFHVNDDNETVRQNRSTVSKTLGIPTARWTGTEQVHKAEIRKITAKDAGMGAMDLETAFKGTDGVYTTEKDLLLTSLYADCVPLYFFDPSKKIAGLAHAGWKGTALNIGGELVKKWVIDENADKDGILAAIGPSIGSCCYEVDEYVMSRMNEALGSRTDAAAKKVSAGKYMLDLKEANRQLLIASGLKETNIVVSDYCTSCRNDLFFSYRKDGGTTGRMMSYIMLKGDS
;
A
#
# COMPACT_ATOMS: atom_id res chain seq x y z
N MET A 1 7.65 4.11 -44.54
CA MET A 1 7.90 3.68 -43.14
C MET A 1 6.81 4.30 -42.28
N SER A 2 5.72 3.56 -42.05
CA SER A 2 4.62 3.97 -41.18
C SER A 2 4.74 3.19 -39.87
N LEU A 3 4.92 3.91 -38.77
CA LEU A 3 4.99 3.32 -37.43
C LEU A 3 3.55 3.01 -36.98
N ASN A 4 3.31 1.73 -36.78
CA ASN A 4 2.03 1.20 -36.35
C ASN A 4 1.84 1.51 -34.85
N ASN A 5 0.87 2.37 -34.53
CA ASN A 5 0.43 2.63 -33.16
C ASN A 5 -0.31 1.40 -32.64
N GLY A 6 0.39 0.51 -31.95
CA GLY A 6 -0.21 -0.63 -31.25
C GLY A 6 -1.00 -0.15 -30.04
N SER A 7 -2.33 -0.25 -30.10
CA SER A 7 -3.21 -0.14 -28.94
C SER A 7 -2.88 -1.25 -27.94
N LEU A 8 -2.50 -0.88 -26.71
CA LEU A 8 -2.34 -1.82 -25.60
C LEU A 8 -3.73 -2.31 -25.19
N PHE A 9 -4.12 -3.50 -25.63
CA PHE A 9 -5.31 -4.18 -25.11
C PHE A 9 -5.01 -4.71 -23.70
N PHE A 10 -5.68 -4.15 -22.69
CA PHE A 10 -5.70 -4.68 -21.34
C PHE A 10 -6.46 -6.01 -21.33
N LEU A 11 -5.79 -7.12 -21.03
CA LEU A 11 -6.47 -8.38 -20.72
C LEU A 11 -7.01 -8.30 -19.28
N PRO A 12 -8.32 -8.43 -19.05
CA PRO A 12 -8.86 -8.38 -17.70
C PRO A 12 -8.39 -9.62 -16.93
N VAL A 13 -7.66 -9.39 -15.82
CA VAL A 13 -7.49 -10.41 -14.78
C VAL A 13 -8.89 -10.75 -14.28
N LYS A 14 -9.36 -11.97 -14.54
CA LYS A 14 -10.67 -12.43 -14.05
C LYS A 14 -10.59 -12.63 -12.54
N TYR A 15 -11.22 -11.74 -11.80
CA TYR A 15 -11.56 -11.94 -10.40
C TYR A 15 -12.99 -12.49 -10.33
N ASP A 16 -13.28 -13.40 -9.40
CA ASP A 16 -14.64 -13.89 -9.17
C ASP A 16 -15.52 -12.71 -8.73
N LYS A 17 -16.40 -12.25 -9.63
CA LYS A 17 -17.27 -11.10 -9.40
C LYS A 17 -18.26 -11.40 -8.27
N ILE A 18 -18.24 -10.60 -7.20
CA ILE A 18 -19.32 -10.58 -6.21
C ILE A 18 -20.24 -9.39 -6.52
N ASN A 19 -21.55 -9.62 -6.46
CA ASN A 19 -22.56 -8.61 -6.70
C ASN A 19 -22.61 -7.62 -5.52
N VAL A 20 -21.97 -6.46 -5.68
CA VAL A 20 -21.79 -5.42 -4.63
C VAL A 20 -23.12 -4.73 -4.23
N LYS A 21 -24.22 -4.94 -4.97
CA LYS A 21 -25.53 -4.30 -4.70
C LYS A 21 -26.19 -4.71 -3.38
N SER A 22 -25.63 -5.64 -2.61
CA SER A 22 -26.18 -6.07 -1.32
C SER A 22 -25.31 -5.78 -0.10
N ILE A 23 -24.27 -4.94 -0.18
CA ILE A 23 -23.56 -4.49 1.02
C ILE A 23 -24.41 -3.43 1.73
N ARG A 24 -25.42 -3.92 2.48
CA ARG A 24 -26.10 -3.13 3.51
C ARG A 24 -25.15 -3.05 4.71
N PHE A 25 -24.59 -1.88 4.96
CA PHE A 25 -23.80 -1.60 6.14
C PHE A 25 -24.74 -1.48 7.36
N GLY A 26 -25.02 -2.62 7.98
CA GLY A 26 -25.83 -2.72 9.19
C GLY A 26 -25.99 -4.18 9.64
N GLN A 27 -25.35 -4.50 10.77
CA GLN A 27 -25.42 -5.73 11.57
C GLN A 27 -24.93 -7.05 10.94
N ASP A 28 -23.93 -7.66 11.59
CA ASP A 28 -23.47 -9.06 11.48
C ASP A 28 -23.15 -9.66 10.10
N VAL A 29 -22.58 -8.86 9.20
CA VAL A 29 -21.89 -9.38 8.02
C VAL A 29 -20.45 -9.72 8.41
N LYS A 30 -20.04 -11.00 8.29
CA LYS A 30 -18.62 -11.40 8.43
C LYS A 30 -17.75 -10.41 7.65
N LYS A 31 -16.87 -9.69 8.35
CA LYS A 31 -15.92 -8.77 7.74
C LYS A 31 -15.08 -9.58 6.76
N VAL A 32 -15.24 -9.32 5.46
CA VAL A 32 -14.57 -10.10 4.42
C VAL A 32 -13.26 -9.41 4.07
N GLU A 33 -12.15 -10.16 4.09
CA GLU A 33 -10.82 -9.63 3.76
C GLU A 33 -10.85 -8.87 2.41
N PRO A 34 -10.43 -7.59 2.36
CA PRO A 34 -10.49 -6.77 1.15
C PRO A 34 -9.43 -7.13 0.10
N PHE A 35 -8.28 -7.71 0.49
CA PHE A 35 -7.21 -8.10 -0.44
C PHE A 35 -7.35 -9.57 -0.85
N ARG A 36 -7.70 -9.83 -2.10
CA ARG A 36 -7.92 -11.19 -2.63
C ARG A 36 -7.28 -11.35 -3.99
N GLY A 37 -6.81 -12.55 -4.30
CA GLY A 37 -6.19 -12.79 -5.59
C GLY A 37 -5.38 -14.07 -5.66
N GLY A 38 -4.56 -14.14 -6.70
CA GLY A 38 -3.85 -15.34 -7.13
C GLY A 38 -2.40 -15.41 -6.67
N SER A 39 -1.62 -16.24 -7.36
CA SER A 39 -0.30 -16.73 -6.92
C SER A 39 0.81 -15.68 -6.77
N HIS A 40 0.65 -14.47 -7.33
CA HIS A 40 1.66 -13.41 -7.32
C HIS A 40 1.18 -12.09 -6.68
N LEU A 41 -0.14 -11.86 -6.62
CA LEU A 41 -0.72 -10.62 -6.11
C LEU A 41 -2.13 -10.81 -5.55
N LEU A 42 -2.49 -9.93 -4.62
CA LEU A 42 -3.81 -9.74 -4.06
C LEU A 42 -4.33 -8.37 -4.48
N ALA A 43 -5.47 -8.33 -5.16
CA ALA A 43 -6.14 -7.10 -5.53
C ALA A 43 -7.03 -6.57 -4.40
N LEU A 44 -7.16 -5.25 -4.33
CA LEU A 44 -8.08 -4.56 -3.42
C LEU A 44 -9.50 -4.61 -4.00
N THR A 45 -10.17 -5.74 -3.78
CA THR A 45 -11.47 -6.08 -4.41
C THR A 45 -12.57 -5.05 -4.21
N PRO A 46 -12.76 -4.41 -3.02
CA PRO A 46 -13.82 -3.41 -2.85
C PRO A 46 -13.70 -2.22 -3.81
N TRP A 47 -12.50 -1.90 -4.29
CA TRP A 47 -12.29 -0.78 -5.21
C TRP A 47 -12.35 -1.24 -6.65
N ILE A 48 -11.63 -2.31 -7.01
CA ILE A 48 -11.57 -2.74 -8.41
C ILE A 48 -12.90 -3.32 -8.93
N ASP A 49 -13.76 -3.82 -8.03
CA ASP A 49 -15.09 -4.31 -8.39
C ASP A 49 -16.12 -3.17 -8.48
N ALA A 50 -15.91 -2.08 -7.73
CA ALA A 50 -16.82 -0.94 -7.68
C ALA A 50 -16.47 0.16 -8.69
N TYR A 51 -15.21 0.26 -9.09
CA TYR A 51 -14.69 1.33 -9.93
C TYR A 51 -13.84 0.76 -11.07
N GLU A 52 -14.28 0.97 -12.31
CA GLU A 52 -13.59 0.48 -13.50
C GLU A 52 -12.26 1.20 -13.75
N ASN A 53 -12.13 2.43 -13.25
CA ASN A 53 -11.02 3.34 -13.50
C ASN A 53 -9.88 3.25 -12.46
N VAL A 54 -9.82 2.19 -11.64
CA VAL A 54 -8.73 1.99 -10.67
C VAL A 54 -8.15 0.59 -10.76
N ALA A 55 -6.83 0.48 -10.56
CA ALA A 55 -6.14 -0.75 -10.21
C ALA A 55 -5.50 -0.55 -8.84
N ALA A 56 -5.67 -1.49 -7.91
CA ALA A 56 -5.03 -1.43 -6.60
C ALA A 56 -4.80 -2.84 -6.03
N GLY A 57 -3.71 -3.02 -5.29
CA GLY A 57 -3.37 -4.29 -4.66
C GLY A 57 -1.95 -4.37 -4.13
N ILE A 58 -1.52 -5.58 -3.78
CA ILE A 58 -0.20 -5.86 -3.24
C ILE A 58 0.34 -7.20 -3.75
N THR A 59 1.64 -7.31 -3.97
CA THR A 59 2.27 -8.61 -4.29
C THR A 59 2.35 -9.52 -3.08
N VAL A 60 2.42 -10.83 -3.31
CA VAL A 60 2.76 -11.84 -2.28
C VAL A 60 4.22 -12.29 -2.43
N ARG A 61 4.73 -13.07 -1.48
CA ARG A 61 6.12 -13.54 -1.50
C ARG A 61 6.39 -14.68 -2.49
N SER A 62 5.35 -15.35 -3.01
CA SER A 62 5.46 -16.49 -3.92
C SER A 62 5.55 -16.08 -5.40
N GLY A 63 6.12 -16.96 -6.23
CA GLY A 63 6.10 -16.85 -7.69
C GLY A 63 7.20 -15.97 -8.30
N GLY A 64 8.31 -15.79 -7.58
CA GLY A 64 9.50 -15.11 -8.10
C GLY A 64 10.72 -16.01 -8.19
N PHE A 65 11.88 -15.40 -8.36
CA PHE A 65 13.16 -16.04 -8.69
C PHE A 65 14.21 -15.89 -7.58
N SER A 66 13.95 -15.04 -6.58
CA SER A 66 14.87 -14.79 -5.48
C SER A 66 15.11 -16.05 -4.63
N GLN A 67 16.34 -16.20 -4.17
CA GLN A 67 16.76 -17.28 -3.27
C GLN A 67 16.61 -16.86 -1.82
N LYS A 68 16.78 -17.80 -0.88
CA LYS A 68 16.82 -17.47 0.56
C LYS A 68 17.91 -16.42 0.82
N PRO A 69 17.66 -15.43 1.70
CA PRO A 69 16.46 -15.26 2.54
C PRO A 69 15.28 -14.54 1.87
N TYR A 70 15.39 -14.15 0.60
CA TYR A 70 14.41 -13.34 -0.14
C TYR A 70 13.39 -14.18 -0.94
N GLN A 71 13.31 -15.49 -0.66
CA GLN A 71 12.49 -16.41 -1.42
C GLN A 71 10.99 -16.02 -1.37
N SER A 72 10.30 -15.79 -2.50
CA SER A 72 10.74 -15.92 -3.91
C SER A 72 10.54 -14.64 -4.75
N LEU A 73 9.49 -13.86 -4.49
CA LEU A 73 9.12 -12.67 -5.28
C LEU A 73 9.50 -11.40 -4.53
N ASN A 74 10.79 -11.22 -4.26
CA ASN A 74 11.28 -9.99 -3.65
C ASN A 74 11.24 -8.83 -4.66
N MET A 75 10.60 -7.74 -4.27
CA MET A 75 10.43 -6.54 -5.09
C MET A 75 11.39 -5.41 -4.70
N GLY A 76 12.17 -5.57 -3.64
CA GLY A 76 13.05 -4.53 -3.10
C GLY A 76 14.51 -4.67 -3.52
N PHE A 77 15.09 -3.57 -4.03
CA PHE A 77 16.52 -3.47 -4.35
C PHE A 77 17.40 -3.18 -3.11
N HIS A 78 16.83 -2.58 -2.06
CA HIS A 78 17.57 -2.07 -0.89
C HIS A 78 17.81 -3.12 0.21
N VAL A 79 17.55 -4.40 -0.07
CA VAL A 79 17.60 -5.48 0.95
C VAL A 79 18.79 -6.42 0.78
N ASN A 80 19.74 -6.11 -0.09
CA ASN A 80 20.90 -6.94 -0.42
C ASN A 80 20.56 -8.29 -1.09
N ASP A 81 19.52 -8.29 -1.93
CA ASP A 81 19.25 -9.36 -2.89
C ASP A 81 20.01 -9.09 -4.21
N ASP A 82 20.05 -10.07 -5.10
CA ASP A 82 20.59 -9.89 -6.44
C ASP A 82 19.70 -8.95 -7.28
N ASN A 83 20.27 -7.84 -7.74
CA ASN A 83 19.52 -6.81 -8.46
C ASN A 83 18.90 -7.32 -9.77
N GLU A 84 19.56 -8.25 -10.46
CA GLU A 84 19.00 -8.81 -11.70
C GLU A 84 17.78 -9.70 -11.41
N THR A 85 17.85 -10.48 -10.34
CA THR A 85 16.74 -11.28 -9.86
C THR A 85 15.56 -10.40 -9.44
N VAL A 86 15.80 -9.28 -8.75
CA VAL A 86 14.74 -8.30 -8.43
C VAL A 86 14.12 -7.70 -9.69
N ARG A 87 14.91 -7.40 -10.74
CA ARG A 87 14.38 -6.94 -12.03
C ARG A 87 13.52 -8.01 -12.71
N GLN A 88 13.88 -9.28 -12.62
CA GLN A 88 13.07 -10.40 -13.12
C GLN A 88 11.74 -10.53 -12.36
N ASN A 89 11.76 -10.40 -11.03
CA ASN A 89 10.56 -10.37 -10.20
C ASN A 89 9.63 -9.23 -10.60
N ARG A 90 10.15 -8.00 -10.72
CA ARG A 90 9.37 -6.83 -11.16
C ARG A 90 8.81 -7.00 -12.58
N SER A 91 9.59 -7.58 -13.50
CA SER A 91 9.14 -7.90 -14.86
C SER A 91 8.00 -8.93 -14.87
N THR A 92 8.00 -9.88 -13.93
CA THR A 92 6.92 -10.88 -13.79
C THR A 92 5.62 -10.26 -13.30
N VAL A 93 5.70 -9.35 -12.33
CA VAL A 93 4.54 -8.58 -11.86
C VAL A 93 4.03 -7.63 -12.94
N SER A 94 4.91 -6.98 -13.69
CA SER A 94 4.56 -6.16 -14.87
C SER A 94 3.75 -6.93 -15.91
N LYS A 95 4.18 -8.15 -16.27
CA LYS A 95 3.42 -9.03 -17.17
C LYS A 95 2.05 -9.40 -16.59
N THR A 96 1.98 -9.68 -15.29
CA THR A 96 0.72 -10.05 -14.61
C THR A 96 -0.27 -8.89 -14.57
N LEU A 97 0.22 -7.66 -14.35
CA LEU A 97 -0.60 -6.45 -14.33
C LEU A 97 -0.94 -5.92 -15.74
N GLY A 98 -0.18 -6.31 -16.76
CA GLY A 98 -0.29 -5.74 -18.10
C GLY A 98 0.19 -4.28 -18.17
N ILE A 99 1.02 -3.84 -17.22
CA ILE A 99 1.49 -2.44 -17.11
C ILE A 99 3.01 -2.44 -17.23
N PRO A 100 3.60 -1.84 -18.28
CA PRO A 100 5.05 -1.82 -18.46
C PRO A 100 5.73 -1.07 -17.32
N THR A 101 6.91 -1.55 -16.89
CA THR A 101 7.68 -0.92 -15.79
C THR A 101 8.09 0.51 -16.09
N ALA A 102 8.17 0.90 -17.36
CA ALA A 102 8.35 2.29 -17.80
C ALA A 102 7.20 3.22 -17.38
N ARG A 103 6.07 2.68 -16.93
CA ARG A 103 4.91 3.41 -16.40
C ARG A 103 4.74 3.25 -14.89
N TRP A 104 5.74 2.71 -14.19
CA TRP A 104 5.74 2.59 -12.75
C TRP A 104 6.52 3.73 -12.12
N THR A 105 6.28 3.99 -10.84
CA THR A 105 7.12 4.87 -10.02
C THR A 105 7.42 4.24 -8.67
N GLY A 106 8.64 4.46 -8.16
CA GLY A 106 9.09 3.97 -6.86
C GLY A 106 9.70 5.08 -5.99
N THR A 107 9.56 4.92 -4.68
CA THR A 107 10.12 5.83 -3.67
C THR A 107 11.27 5.19 -2.91
N GLU A 108 12.12 6.01 -2.30
CA GLU A 108 13.23 5.54 -1.45
C GLU A 108 12.76 5.01 -0.08
N GLN A 109 11.69 5.58 0.49
CA GLN A 109 11.10 5.20 1.78
C GLN A 109 12.04 5.37 2.97
N VAL A 110 12.16 6.61 3.44
CA VAL A 110 13.06 7.00 4.55
C VAL A 110 12.35 7.06 5.91
N HIS A 111 11.11 6.56 5.98
CA HIS A 111 10.24 6.57 7.17
C HIS A 111 9.93 7.98 7.69
N LYS A 112 9.78 8.93 6.77
CA LYS A 112 9.28 10.30 7.03
C LYS A 112 7.82 10.41 6.57
N ALA A 113 7.28 11.63 6.56
CA ALA A 113 5.93 11.94 6.09
C ALA A 113 5.92 12.84 4.84
N GLU A 114 6.96 12.76 4.01
CA GLU A 114 7.05 13.55 2.78
C GLU A 114 6.17 12.92 1.69
N ILE A 115 5.32 13.76 1.10
CA ILE A 115 4.35 13.39 0.07
C ILE A 115 4.65 14.13 -1.22
N ARG A 116 4.78 13.40 -2.34
CA ARG A 116 5.07 13.97 -3.66
C ARG A 116 3.96 13.70 -4.68
N LYS A 117 3.56 14.72 -5.45
CA LYS A 117 2.73 14.54 -6.65
C LYS A 117 3.60 13.99 -7.79
N ILE A 118 3.13 12.94 -8.43
CA ILE A 118 3.82 12.24 -9.51
C ILE A 118 3.09 12.51 -10.83
N THR A 119 3.85 12.80 -11.88
CA THR A 119 3.37 13.12 -13.23
C THR A 119 3.94 12.16 -14.28
N ALA A 120 3.48 12.21 -15.53
CA ALA A 120 4.03 11.39 -16.61
C ALA A 120 5.54 11.60 -16.85
N LYS A 121 6.10 12.74 -16.46
CA LYS A 121 7.54 13.03 -16.55
C LYS A 121 8.37 12.17 -15.59
N ASP A 122 7.74 11.71 -14.53
CA ASP A 122 8.34 10.90 -13.46
C ASP A 122 8.27 9.38 -13.78
N ALA A 123 7.64 8.99 -14.89
CA ALA A 123 7.39 7.59 -15.24
C ALA A 123 8.70 6.80 -15.43
N GLY A 124 8.76 5.61 -14.83
CA GLY A 124 9.91 4.71 -14.83
C GLY A 124 10.91 4.94 -13.69
N MET A 125 10.84 6.08 -13.00
CA MET A 125 11.73 6.40 -11.88
C MET A 125 11.51 5.43 -10.71
N GLY A 126 12.59 4.80 -10.23
CA GLY A 126 12.52 3.81 -9.16
C GLY A 126 11.93 2.46 -9.57
N ALA A 127 11.55 2.28 -10.84
CA ALA A 127 10.87 1.08 -11.32
C ALA A 127 11.82 -0.11 -11.53
N MET A 128 13.02 0.13 -12.07
CA MET A 128 14.01 -0.91 -12.36
C MET A 128 15.40 -0.63 -11.75
N ASP A 129 15.53 0.52 -11.07
CA ASP A 129 16.77 0.98 -10.46
C ASP A 129 16.45 1.87 -9.25
N LEU A 130 17.01 1.54 -8.08
CA LEU A 130 16.85 2.29 -6.84
C LEU A 130 17.45 3.69 -6.91
N GLU A 131 18.50 3.91 -7.70
CA GLU A 131 19.16 5.22 -7.76
C GLU A 131 18.27 6.30 -8.35
N THR A 132 17.36 5.90 -9.24
CA THR A 132 16.38 6.79 -9.86
C THR A 132 15.13 7.01 -9.03
N ALA A 133 14.99 6.34 -7.87
CA ALA A 133 13.80 6.47 -7.02
C ALA A 133 13.68 7.87 -6.40
N PHE A 134 12.45 8.28 -6.07
CA PHE A 134 12.21 9.55 -5.40
C PHE A 134 12.81 9.55 -3.99
N LYS A 135 13.92 10.29 -3.84
CA LYS A 135 14.66 10.40 -2.59
C LYS A 135 13.81 11.07 -1.50
N GLY A 136 13.99 10.63 -0.26
CA GLY A 136 13.35 11.23 0.91
C GLY A 136 11.83 11.17 0.94
N THR A 137 11.20 10.35 0.10
CA THR A 137 9.74 10.30 -0.10
C THR A 137 9.16 9.00 0.46
N ASP A 138 8.06 9.10 1.20
CA ASP A 138 7.34 7.94 1.77
C ASP A 138 5.88 7.87 1.29
N GLY A 139 5.33 8.96 0.75
CA GLY A 139 4.02 8.94 0.09
C GLY A 139 4.02 9.62 -1.26
N VAL A 140 3.17 9.13 -2.14
CA VAL A 140 3.02 9.61 -3.51
C VAL A 140 1.56 9.65 -3.90
N TYR A 141 1.20 10.57 -4.78
CA TYR A 141 -0.11 10.58 -5.40
C TYR A 141 -0.05 11.09 -6.83
N THR A 142 -1.09 10.82 -7.61
CA THR A 142 -1.21 11.33 -8.99
C THR A 142 -2.66 11.59 -9.36
N THR A 143 -2.85 12.50 -10.29
CA THR A 143 -4.11 12.75 -11.02
C THR A 143 -4.03 12.23 -12.46
N GLU A 144 -2.90 11.65 -12.85
CA GLU A 144 -2.66 11.17 -14.20
C GLU A 144 -2.99 9.69 -14.33
N LYS A 145 -3.52 9.33 -15.49
CA LYS A 145 -3.88 7.95 -15.82
C LYS A 145 -2.67 7.16 -16.27
N ASP A 146 -2.79 5.84 -16.17
CA ASP A 146 -1.82 4.86 -16.66
C ASP A 146 -0.41 5.09 -16.09
N LEU A 147 -0.36 5.46 -14.81
CA LEU A 147 0.86 5.65 -14.02
C LEU A 147 0.73 4.85 -12.70
N LEU A 148 1.52 3.79 -12.57
CA LEU A 148 1.46 2.87 -11.44
C LEU A 148 2.34 3.38 -10.30
N LEU A 149 1.69 3.88 -9.25
CA LEU A 149 2.37 4.23 -8.01
C LEU A 149 2.70 2.95 -7.25
N THR A 150 3.97 2.76 -6.87
CA THR A 150 4.41 1.59 -6.12
C THR A 150 5.16 1.96 -4.85
N SER A 151 5.12 1.07 -3.85
CA SER A 151 5.86 1.21 -2.59
C SER A 151 6.12 -0.17 -2.00
N LEU A 152 7.18 -0.32 -1.20
CA LEU A 152 7.71 -1.60 -0.73
C LEU A 152 7.45 -1.84 0.76
N TYR A 153 7.13 -3.07 1.13
CA TYR A 153 6.70 -3.41 2.48
C TYR A 153 7.26 -4.75 2.96
N ALA A 154 7.66 -4.79 4.22
CA ALA A 154 7.70 -5.98 5.04
C ALA A 154 7.34 -5.51 6.46
N ASP A 155 6.10 -5.75 6.88
CA ASP A 155 5.47 -5.31 8.14
C ASP A 155 4.90 -3.89 8.22
N CYS A 156 5.49 -2.87 7.59
CA CYS A 156 4.92 -1.51 7.60
C CYS A 156 3.54 -1.47 6.91
N VAL A 157 2.76 -0.42 7.18
CA VAL A 157 1.36 -0.32 6.72
C VAL A 157 1.27 0.37 5.34
N PRO A 158 0.78 -0.32 4.29
CA PRO A 158 0.43 0.34 3.04
C PRO A 158 -0.92 1.04 3.18
N LEU A 159 -0.91 2.37 3.03
CA LEU A 159 -2.12 3.19 3.01
C LEU A 159 -2.42 3.58 1.56
N TYR A 160 -3.57 3.14 1.05
CA TYR A 160 -4.06 3.48 -0.27
C TYR A 160 -5.11 4.58 -0.15
N PHE A 161 -5.14 5.50 -1.11
CA PHE A 161 -6.12 6.57 -1.20
C PHE A 161 -6.69 6.65 -2.60
N PHE A 162 -7.99 6.88 -2.71
CA PHE A 162 -8.66 7.06 -3.98
C PHE A 162 -9.82 8.04 -3.84
N ASP A 163 -9.86 9.06 -4.69
CA ASP A 163 -11.03 9.94 -4.86
C ASP A 163 -11.62 9.66 -6.25
N PRO A 164 -12.76 8.94 -6.34
CA PRO A 164 -13.40 8.61 -7.61
C PRO A 164 -13.87 9.84 -8.39
N SER A 165 -14.31 10.90 -7.69
CA SER A 165 -14.88 12.11 -8.28
C SER A 165 -13.78 12.97 -8.89
N LYS A 166 -12.70 13.19 -8.12
CA LYS A 166 -11.54 13.98 -8.55
C LYS A 166 -10.54 13.20 -9.40
N LYS A 167 -10.69 11.88 -9.48
CA LYS A 167 -9.77 10.96 -10.17
C LYS A 167 -8.34 11.16 -9.65
N ILE A 168 -8.16 10.95 -8.35
CA ILE A 168 -6.86 11.03 -7.68
C ILE A 168 -6.57 9.69 -7.04
N ALA A 169 -5.37 9.17 -7.22
CA ALA A 169 -4.90 7.94 -6.57
C ALA A 169 -3.62 8.23 -5.78
N GLY A 170 -3.49 7.62 -4.60
CA GLY A 170 -2.37 7.85 -3.70
C GLY A 170 -1.99 6.63 -2.90
N LEU A 171 -0.74 6.62 -2.47
CA LEU A 171 -0.12 5.54 -1.73
C LEU A 171 0.86 6.13 -0.71
N ALA A 172 0.80 5.67 0.55
CA ALA A 172 1.72 6.10 1.59
C ALA A 172 2.25 4.90 2.40
N HIS A 173 3.55 4.92 2.66
CA HIS A 173 4.26 3.95 3.49
C HIS A 173 4.24 4.39 4.96
N ALA A 174 3.43 3.72 5.77
CA ALA A 174 3.27 4.04 7.18
C ALA A 174 3.89 2.95 8.09
N GLY A 175 5.20 3.03 8.30
CA GLY A 175 5.82 2.43 9.49
C GLY A 175 5.43 3.18 10.77
N TRP A 176 5.93 2.76 11.94
CA TRP A 176 5.60 3.45 13.20
C TRP A 176 6.00 4.93 13.19
N LYS A 177 7.16 5.28 12.59
CA LYS A 177 7.62 6.67 12.44
C LYS A 177 6.69 7.49 11.55
N GLY A 178 6.34 6.97 10.36
CA GLY A 178 5.40 7.63 9.44
C GLY A 178 4.01 7.78 10.05
N THR A 179 3.58 6.78 10.84
CA THR A 179 2.31 6.83 11.58
C THR A 179 2.35 7.91 12.67
N ALA A 180 3.43 7.99 13.45
CA ALA A 180 3.61 9.04 14.47
C ALA A 180 3.68 10.45 13.84
N LEU A 181 4.14 10.56 12.60
CA LEU A 181 4.14 11.80 11.81
C LEU A 181 2.82 12.05 11.04
N ASN A 182 1.80 11.20 11.25
CA ASN A 182 0.51 11.26 10.57
C ASN A 182 0.61 11.38 9.03
N ILE A 183 1.45 10.54 8.39
CA ILE A 183 1.63 10.56 6.93
C ILE A 183 0.31 10.42 6.15
N GLY A 184 -0.64 9.63 6.65
CA GLY A 184 -1.96 9.49 6.06
C GLY A 184 -2.76 10.80 6.08
N GLY A 185 -2.75 11.51 7.21
CA GLY A 185 -3.38 12.83 7.33
C GLY A 185 -2.69 13.89 6.47
N GLU A 186 -1.37 13.87 6.34
CA GLU A 186 -0.63 14.80 5.46
C GLU A 186 -0.97 14.58 3.98
N LEU A 187 -1.17 13.33 3.54
CA LEU A 187 -1.64 13.04 2.18
C LEU A 187 -3.04 13.60 1.95
N VAL A 188 -3.98 13.35 2.87
CA VAL A 188 -5.35 13.90 2.81
C VAL A 188 -5.33 15.42 2.76
N LYS A 189 -4.52 16.06 3.60
CA LYS A 189 -4.35 17.50 3.64
C LYS A 189 -3.83 18.04 2.30
N LYS A 190 -2.85 17.39 1.68
CA LYS A 190 -2.37 17.77 0.35
C LYS A 190 -3.46 17.67 -0.71
N TRP A 191 -4.29 16.63 -0.69
CA TRP A 191 -5.39 16.52 -1.67
C TRP A 191 -6.43 17.63 -1.50
N VAL A 192 -6.74 18.00 -0.26
CA VAL A 192 -7.66 19.11 0.02
C VAL A 192 -7.08 20.44 -0.47
N ILE A 193 -5.81 20.72 -0.18
CA ILE A 193 -5.17 21.99 -0.50
C ILE A 193 -4.83 22.10 -2.00
N ASP A 194 -4.18 21.08 -2.56
CA ASP A 194 -3.56 21.14 -3.88
C ASP A 194 -4.53 20.70 -4.99
N GLU A 195 -5.46 19.79 -4.68
CA GLU A 195 -6.39 19.20 -5.67
C GLU A 195 -7.86 19.56 -5.42
N ASN A 196 -8.12 20.36 -4.38
CA ASN A 196 -9.46 20.77 -3.95
C ASN A 196 -10.39 19.55 -3.76
N ALA A 197 -9.86 18.46 -3.21
CA ALA A 197 -10.61 17.25 -2.91
C ALA A 197 -11.52 17.44 -1.69
N ASP A 198 -12.70 16.82 -1.73
CA ASP A 198 -13.60 16.78 -0.57
C ASP A 198 -13.26 15.55 0.27
N LYS A 199 -12.98 15.75 1.56
CA LYS A 199 -12.65 14.67 2.50
C LYS A 199 -13.74 13.60 2.55
N ASP A 200 -14.99 13.99 2.34
CA ASP A 200 -16.14 13.08 2.32
C ASP A 200 -16.13 12.12 1.12
N GLY A 201 -15.44 12.49 0.04
CA GLY A 201 -15.27 11.70 -1.18
C GLY A 201 -14.00 10.85 -1.21
N ILE A 202 -13.07 11.07 -0.27
CA ILE A 202 -11.82 10.30 -0.20
C ILE A 202 -12.10 8.92 0.40
N LEU A 203 -11.72 7.89 -0.34
CA LEU A 203 -11.67 6.50 0.10
C LEU A 203 -10.26 6.16 0.57
N ALA A 204 -10.16 5.37 1.64
CA ALA A 204 -8.89 4.84 2.10
C ALA A 204 -8.94 3.32 2.29
N ALA A 205 -7.82 2.66 2.02
CA ALA A 205 -7.61 1.27 2.38
C ALA A 205 -6.33 1.09 3.16
N ILE A 206 -6.38 0.27 4.20
CA ILE A 206 -5.24 -0.11 5.03
C ILE A 206 -4.91 -1.56 4.71
N GLY A 207 -3.77 -1.79 4.04
CA GLY A 207 -3.44 -3.12 3.52
C GLY A 207 -2.69 -4.04 4.49
N PRO A 208 -2.24 -5.21 3.98
CA PRO A 208 -1.53 -6.20 4.79
C PRO A 208 -0.28 -5.62 5.43
N SER A 209 -0.14 -5.80 6.74
CA SER A 209 0.95 -5.27 7.56
C SER A 209 1.07 -6.10 8.84
N ILE A 210 2.04 -5.83 9.70
CA ILE A 210 2.14 -6.54 10.98
C ILE A 210 0.96 -6.17 11.88
N GLY A 211 0.30 -7.18 12.43
CA GLY A 211 -0.82 -7.00 13.34
C GLY A 211 -0.39 -6.84 14.79
N SER A 212 -1.29 -6.34 15.62
CA SER A 212 -1.15 -6.27 17.08
C SER A 212 -0.92 -7.62 17.75
N CYS A 213 -1.18 -8.73 17.09
CA CYS A 213 -0.81 -10.08 17.55
C CYS A 213 0.70 -10.36 17.51
N CYS A 214 1.50 -9.58 16.78
CA CYS A 214 2.93 -9.83 16.56
C CYS A 214 3.83 -8.60 16.77
N TYR A 215 3.25 -7.41 16.93
CA TYR A 215 4.03 -6.18 17.01
C TYR A 215 4.18 -5.66 18.43
N GLU A 216 5.09 -6.28 19.18
CA GLU A 216 5.57 -5.73 20.45
C GLU A 216 6.51 -4.54 20.20
N VAL A 217 6.28 -3.46 20.92
CA VAL A 217 7.08 -2.24 20.95
C VAL A 217 7.39 -1.82 22.39
N ASP A 218 8.35 -0.93 22.54
CA ASP A 218 8.78 -0.37 23.81
C ASP A 218 8.12 1.00 24.10
N GLU A 219 8.50 1.56 25.25
CA GLU A 219 8.03 2.86 25.71
C GLU A 219 8.50 4.02 24.82
N TYR A 220 9.64 3.89 24.13
CA TYR A 220 10.13 4.90 23.20
C TYR A 220 9.18 5.05 22.01
N VAL A 221 8.81 3.93 21.36
CA VAL A 221 7.82 3.96 20.27
C VAL A 221 6.47 4.46 20.80
N MET A 222 6.03 3.96 21.95
CA MET A 222 4.73 4.35 22.50
C MET A 222 4.63 5.83 22.87
N SER A 223 5.70 6.46 23.38
CA SER A 223 5.67 7.90 23.66
C SER A 223 5.32 8.73 22.42
N ARG A 224 5.90 8.37 21.25
CA ARG A 224 5.61 9.01 19.96
C ARG A 224 4.21 8.70 19.46
N MET A 225 3.73 7.47 19.68
CA MET A 225 2.36 7.11 19.33
C MET A 225 1.34 7.86 20.19
N ASN A 226 1.62 8.06 21.47
CA ASN A 226 0.77 8.84 22.38
C ASN A 226 0.68 10.30 21.96
N GLU A 227 1.80 10.90 21.53
CA GLU A 227 1.84 12.26 20.96
C GLU A 227 0.93 12.37 19.73
N ALA A 228 0.98 11.38 18.84
CA ALA A 228 0.21 11.39 17.60
C ALA A 228 -1.29 11.07 17.78
N LEU A 229 -1.61 10.09 18.64
CA LEU A 229 -2.97 9.57 18.82
C LEU A 229 -3.76 10.27 19.93
N GLY A 230 -3.08 10.86 20.92
CA GLY A 230 -3.71 11.45 22.09
C GLY A 230 -4.64 10.46 22.80
N SER A 231 -5.90 10.87 22.99
CA SER A 231 -6.95 10.04 23.63
C SER A 231 -7.33 8.78 22.84
N ARG A 232 -6.84 8.61 21.60
CA ARG A 232 -7.11 7.45 20.74
C ARG A 232 -6.14 6.30 20.96
N THR A 233 -5.10 6.51 21.77
CA THR A 233 -4.03 5.53 22.00
C THR A 233 -4.57 4.18 22.44
N ASP A 234 -5.52 4.16 23.38
CA ASP A 234 -6.06 2.92 23.96
C ASP A 234 -6.80 2.04 22.93
N ALA A 235 -7.27 2.63 21.82
CA ALA A 235 -7.87 1.87 20.73
C ALA A 235 -6.82 1.10 19.91
N ALA A 236 -5.58 1.60 19.85
CA ALA A 236 -4.53 1.11 18.97
C ALA A 236 -3.36 0.46 19.71
N ALA A 237 -3.31 0.47 21.04
CA ALA A 237 -2.22 -0.14 21.79
C ALA A 237 -2.69 -0.76 23.10
N LYS A 238 -2.13 -1.92 23.43
CA LYS A 238 -2.38 -2.62 24.69
C LYS A 238 -1.07 -2.84 25.45
N LYS A 239 -0.98 -2.33 26.67
CA LYS A 239 0.13 -2.66 27.58
C LYS A 239 0.07 -4.14 27.96
N VAL A 240 1.17 -4.86 27.81
CA VAL A 240 1.25 -6.30 28.12
C VAL A 240 2.16 -6.61 29.30
N SER A 241 3.17 -5.77 29.55
CA SER A 241 4.00 -5.83 30.75
C SER A 241 4.65 -4.46 31.00
N ALA A 242 5.51 -4.34 32.02
CA ALA A 242 6.22 -3.10 32.31
C ALA A 242 7.08 -2.67 31.09
N GLY A 243 6.80 -1.47 30.55
CA GLY A 243 7.50 -0.92 29.40
C GLY A 243 7.23 -1.59 28.05
N LYS A 244 6.28 -2.54 27.95
CA LYS A 244 5.99 -3.31 26.74
C LYS A 244 4.53 -3.24 26.32
N TYR A 245 4.33 -3.07 25.01
CA TYR A 245 3.03 -2.82 24.42
C TYR A 245 2.87 -3.61 23.12
N MET A 246 1.68 -4.16 22.90
CA MET A 246 1.27 -4.64 21.58
C MET A 246 0.60 -3.49 20.84
N LEU A 247 1.24 -3.03 19.76
CA LEU A 247 0.79 -1.89 18.97
C LEU A 247 0.07 -2.37 17.70
N ASP A 248 -1.13 -1.86 17.48
CA ASP A 248 -1.90 -2.02 16.26
C ASP A 248 -1.67 -0.83 15.33
N LEU A 249 -0.71 -0.95 14.42
CA LEU A 249 -0.43 0.12 13.45
C LEU A 249 -1.59 0.35 12.47
N LYS A 250 -2.41 -0.67 12.21
CA LYS A 250 -3.57 -0.51 11.31
C LYS A 250 -4.62 0.35 11.98
N GLU A 251 -4.95 0.04 13.24
CA GLU A 251 -5.92 0.83 14.00
C GLU A 251 -5.40 2.23 14.30
N ALA A 252 -4.10 2.38 14.61
CA ALA A 252 -3.49 3.70 14.78
C ALA A 252 -3.69 4.58 13.53
N ASN A 253 -3.39 4.06 12.34
CA ASN A 253 -3.60 4.79 11.09
C ASN A 253 -5.10 5.04 10.83
N ARG A 254 -5.98 4.07 11.11
CA ARG A 254 -7.43 4.24 10.99
C ARG A 254 -7.93 5.42 11.83
N GLN A 255 -7.52 5.49 13.10
CA GLN A 255 -7.88 6.57 14.01
C GLN A 255 -7.35 7.93 13.54
N LEU A 256 -6.13 7.98 13.04
CA LEU A 256 -5.54 9.21 12.47
C LEU A 256 -6.24 9.67 11.19
N LEU A 257 -6.66 8.75 10.33
CA LEU A 257 -7.43 9.07 9.13
C LEU A 257 -8.82 9.65 9.47
N ILE A 258 -9.50 9.04 10.44
CA ILE A 258 -10.78 9.58 10.97
C ILE A 258 -10.56 10.98 11.56
N ALA A 259 -9.52 11.16 12.39
CA ALA A 259 -9.18 12.47 12.95
C ALA A 259 -8.81 13.51 11.87
N SER A 260 -8.31 13.06 10.72
CA SER A 260 -8.02 13.93 9.56
C SER A 260 -9.27 14.32 8.75
N GLY A 261 -10.42 13.72 9.07
CA GLY A 261 -11.74 14.05 8.54
C GLY A 261 -12.30 13.04 7.54
N LEU A 262 -11.68 11.87 7.36
CA LEU A 262 -12.27 10.81 6.53
C LEU A 262 -13.46 10.17 7.27
N LYS A 263 -14.52 9.87 6.51
CA LYS A 263 -15.63 9.08 7.01
C LYS A 263 -15.17 7.67 7.33
N GLU A 264 -15.56 7.16 8.50
CA GLU A 264 -15.23 5.81 8.93
C GLU A 264 -15.70 4.74 7.93
N THR A 265 -16.86 4.97 7.29
CA THR A 265 -17.43 4.10 6.24
C THR A 265 -16.60 4.05 4.96
N ASN A 266 -15.72 5.03 4.74
CA ASN A 266 -14.84 5.09 3.57
C ASN A 266 -13.48 4.41 3.80
N ILE A 267 -13.24 3.86 5.00
CA ILE A 267 -11.97 3.24 5.37
C ILE A 267 -12.15 1.72 5.45
N VAL A 268 -11.52 1.00 4.53
CA VAL A 268 -11.44 -0.48 4.58
C VAL A 268 -10.11 -0.93 5.17
N VAL A 269 -10.12 -1.99 5.98
CA VAL A 269 -8.92 -2.47 6.69
C VAL A 269 -8.75 -3.96 6.46
N SER A 270 -7.58 -4.35 5.97
CA SER A 270 -7.17 -5.76 5.83
C SER A 270 -6.99 -6.41 7.19
N ASP A 271 -7.39 -7.67 7.33
CA ASP A 271 -7.20 -8.45 8.55
C ASP A 271 -5.86 -9.23 8.52
N TYR A 272 -5.17 -9.28 7.38
CA TYR A 272 -3.89 -9.99 7.25
C TYR A 272 -2.76 -9.43 8.11
N CYS A 273 -2.23 -10.24 9.02
CA CYS A 273 -0.94 -9.99 9.68
C CYS A 273 0.20 -10.60 8.86
N THR A 274 1.17 -9.80 8.40
CA THR A 274 2.32 -10.26 7.61
C THR A 274 3.19 -11.27 8.35
N SER A 275 3.34 -11.13 9.67
CA SER A 275 4.08 -12.07 10.52
C SER A 275 3.35 -13.41 10.69
N CYS A 276 2.02 -13.39 10.89
CA CYS A 276 1.23 -14.62 11.02
C CYS A 276 1.09 -15.35 9.69
N ARG A 277 0.86 -14.60 8.60
CA ARG A 277 0.74 -15.12 7.24
C ARG A 277 2.06 -15.02 6.49
N ASN A 278 3.14 -15.45 7.14
CA ASN A 278 4.47 -15.49 6.53
C ASN A 278 4.53 -16.49 5.36
N ASP A 279 3.53 -17.36 5.20
CA ASP A 279 3.29 -18.15 3.99
C ASP A 279 2.97 -17.29 2.76
N LEU A 280 2.28 -16.16 2.95
CA LEU A 280 1.92 -15.21 1.89
C LEU A 280 2.83 -13.99 1.82
N PHE A 281 3.38 -13.54 2.95
CA PHE A 281 4.07 -12.26 3.05
C PHE A 281 5.48 -12.41 3.61
N PHE A 282 6.39 -11.56 3.14
CA PHE A 282 7.64 -11.30 3.86
C PHE A 282 7.34 -10.54 5.15
N SER A 283 8.08 -10.83 6.22
CA SER A 283 7.94 -10.10 7.48
C SER A 283 9.32 -9.89 8.11
N TYR A 284 9.72 -8.62 8.19
CA TYR A 284 11.01 -8.25 8.77
C TYR A 284 11.14 -8.75 10.21
N ARG A 285 10.07 -8.62 11.01
CA ARG A 285 10.01 -9.07 12.40
C ARG A 285 10.08 -10.59 12.49
N LYS A 286 9.31 -11.32 11.68
CA LYS A 286 9.26 -12.79 11.73
C LYS A 286 10.56 -13.42 11.25
N ASP A 287 11.16 -12.84 10.21
CA ASP A 287 12.32 -13.38 9.51
C ASP A 287 13.66 -12.88 10.12
N GLY A 288 13.64 -12.23 11.28
CA GLY A 288 14.86 -11.84 12.00
C GLY A 288 15.64 -10.69 11.35
N GLY A 289 14.97 -9.85 10.57
CA GLY A 289 15.54 -8.62 9.98
C GLY A 289 16.11 -8.74 8.57
N THR A 290 16.25 -9.94 8.02
CA THR A 290 16.73 -10.15 6.64
C THR A 290 15.70 -10.91 5.83
N THR A 291 14.98 -10.19 4.95
CA THR A 291 13.89 -10.75 4.13
C THR A 291 13.58 -9.84 2.94
N GLY A 292 12.76 -10.32 2.00
CA GLY A 292 12.32 -9.57 0.83
C GLY A 292 11.31 -8.46 1.14
N ARG A 293 10.78 -7.84 0.09
CA ARG A 293 9.69 -6.84 0.19
C ARG A 293 8.56 -7.22 -0.74
N MET A 294 7.33 -7.13 -0.24
CA MET A 294 6.14 -7.01 -1.09
C MET A 294 6.11 -5.62 -1.72
N MET A 295 5.36 -5.47 -2.79
CA MET A 295 5.09 -4.19 -3.44
C MET A 295 3.60 -3.93 -3.48
N SER A 296 3.13 -2.85 -2.83
CA SER A 296 1.79 -2.33 -3.08
C SER A 296 1.77 -1.53 -4.36
N TYR A 297 0.62 -1.50 -5.02
CA TYR A 297 0.42 -0.71 -6.23
C TYR A 297 -0.96 -0.06 -6.26
N ILE A 298 -1.03 1.13 -6.86
CA ILE A 298 -2.28 1.80 -7.22
C ILE A 298 -2.12 2.60 -8.52
N MET A 299 -3.15 2.63 -9.36
CA MET A 299 -3.15 3.36 -10.61
C MET A 299 -4.58 3.79 -10.99
N LEU A 300 -4.70 5.00 -11.54
CA LEU A 300 -5.88 5.42 -12.30
C LEU A 300 -5.79 4.84 -13.71
N LYS A 301 -6.80 4.10 -14.16
CA LYS A 301 -6.80 3.51 -15.51
C LYS A 301 -7.29 4.53 -16.55
N GLY A 302 -6.73 4.44 -17.76
CA GLY A 302 -7.27 4.99 -19.00
C GLY A 302 -8.77 4.72 -19.17
N ASP A 303 -9.49 5.63 -19.84
CA ASP A 303 -10.81 5.27 -20.35
C ASP A 303 -10.59 4.27 -21.50
N SER A 304 -11.29 3.14 -21.47
CA SER A 304 -11.18 2.06 -22.48
C SER A 304 -11.81 2.46 -23.80
#